data_AF-A0A7S1DMI9-F1
#
_entry.id   AF-A0A7S1DMI9-F1
#
_cell.length_a   1.000
_cell.length_b   1.000
_cell.length_c   1.000
_cell.angle_alpha   90.00
_cell.angle_beta   90.00
_cell.angle_gamma   90.00
#
_symmetry.space_group_name_H-M   'P 1'
#
loop_
_entity.id
_entity.type
_entity.pdbx_description
1 polymer ?
#
loop_
_entity_poly.entity_id
_entity_poly.type
_entity_poly.pdbx_seq_one_letter_code
_entity_poly.pdbx_strand_id
1 'polypeptide(L)'
;SEGREGELIDLPVVCMPPEDPTPTLGTRLTLMLTEQRYRVVAQRMLSSPQLCMIAHEEPEAGNTALVVLVLRCKFRPNGSAKVIVKVVEEVLMLQVRWEQWAGRLHYARCRVCNDETRSTISKFRSALWTSGGTPPGIIDHLAGEEVPVCRCTVS
;
A
#
# COMPACT_ATOMS: atom_id res chain seq x y z
N SER A 1 -4.10 22.92 -21.84
CA SER A 1 -3.78 21.63 -21.19
C SER A 1 -4.75 21.47 -20.03
N GLU A 2 -5.89 20.82 -20.28
CA GLU A 2 -6.87 20.54 -19.23
C GLU A 2 -6.20 19.65 -18.17
N GLY A 3 -5.99 20.21 -16.99
CA GLY A 3 -5.41 19.49 -15.87
C GLY A 3 -6.37 18.37 -15.50
N ARG A 4 -5.98 17.11 -15.75
CA ARG A 4 -6.69 15.96 -15.21
C ARG A 4 -6.70 16.11 -13.69
N GLU A 5 -7.86 16.42 -13.13
CA GLU A 5 -8.01 16.61 -11.69
C GLU A 5 -7.83 15.25 -11.01
N GLY A 6 -6.63 15.03 -10.47
CA GLY A 6 -6.29 13.81 -9.74
C GLY A 6 -7.13 13.67 -8.48
N GLU A 7 -7.47 12.44 -8.13
CA GLU A 7 -8.29 12.16 -6.95
C GLU A 7 -7.45 12.27 -5.67
N LEU A 8 -7.93 13.01 -4.67
CA LEU A 8 -7.27 13.09 -3.36
C LEU A 8 -7.60 11.85 -2.51
N ILE A 9 -6.57 11.19 -2.00
CA ILE A 9 -6.70 10.01 -1.15
C ILE A 9 -5.67 10.00 -0.02
N ASP A 10 -6.07 9.48 1.14
CA ASP A 10 -5.21 9.20 2.28
C ASP A 10 -4.85 7.71 2.31
N LEU A 11 -3.56 7.38 2.18
CA LEU A 11 -3.06 5.99 2.16
C LEU A 11 -2.07 5.74 3.30
N PRO A 12 -2.06 4.51 3.87
CA PRO A 12 -1.02 4.14 4.83
C PRO A 12 0.34 4.07 4.12
N VAL A 13 1.38 4.51 4.81
CA VAL A 13 2.76 4.50 4.30
C VAL A 13 3.54 3.38 4.97
N VAL A 14 4.17 2.53 4.16
CA VAL A 14 5.09 1.49 4.58
C VAL A 14 6.50 1.93 4.23
N CYS A 15 7.35 2.13 5.23
CA CYS A 15 8.73 2.50 4.98
C CYS A 15 9.54 1.25 4.61
N MET A 16 10.31 1.35 3.54
CA MET A 16 11.31 0.36 3.15
C MET A 16 12.68 0.77 3.69
N PRO A 17 13.55 -0.19 4.01
CA PRO A 17 14.93 0.12 4.35
C PRO A 17 15.62 0.89 3.21
N PRO A 18 16.56 1.80 3.53
CA PRO A 18 17.30 2.55 2.53
C PRO A 18 18.22 1.66 1.67
N GLU A 19 18.59 0.48 2.13
CA GLU A 19 19.40 -0.49 1.39
C GLU A 19 18.61 -1.28 0.33
N ASP A 20 17.26 -1.33 0.42
CA ASP A 20 16.44 -1.98 -0.59
C ASP A 20 16.38 -1.10 -1.85
N PRO A 21 16.42 -1.67 -3.07
CA PRO A 21 16.36 -0.89 -4.29
C PRO A 21 14.98 -0.26 -4.49
N THR A 22 14.95 0.99 -4.98
CA THR A 22 13.70 1.68 -5.32
C THR A 22 12.96 0.94 -6.44
N PRO A 23 11.73 0.46 -6.21
CA PRO A 23 10.95 -0.24 -7.22
C PRO A 23 10.54 0.71 -8.34
N THR A 24 10.50 0.20 -9.58
CA THR A 24 10.00 0.97 -10.73
C THR A 24 8.51 0.74 -10.96
N LEU A 25 7.86 1.65 -11.68
CA LEU A 25 6.45 1.51 -12.07
C LEU A 25 6.19 0.17 -12.79
N GLY A 26 5.08 -0.48 -12.46
CA GLY A 26 4.69 -1.78 -12.99
C GLY A 26 5.36 -2.98 -12.31
N THR A 27 6.44 -2.77 -11.57
CA THR A 27 7.18 -3.85 -10.90
C THR A 27 6.36 -4.46 -9.78
N ARG A 28 6.42 -5.79 -9.67
CA ARG A 28 5.91 -6.54 -8.54
C ARG A 28 7.00 -6.70 -7.49
N LEU A 29 6.65 -6.55 -6.22
CA LEU A 29 7.55 -6.81 -5.11
C LEU A 29 6.81 -7.49 -3.95
N THR A 30 7.56 -8.20 -3.12
CA THR A 30 7.08 -8.80 -1.88
C THR A 30 7.55 -7.95 -0.71
N LEU A 31 6.62 -7.38 0.04
CA LEU A 31 6.88 -6.72 1.31
C LEU A 31 6.76 -7.72 2.45
N MET A 32 7.78 -7.78 3.30
CA MET A 32 7.76 -8.50 4.57
C MET A 32 7.50 -7.52 5.70
N LEU A 33 6.26 -7.49 6.18
CA LEU A 33 5.81 -6.61 7.25
C LEU A 33 5.98 -7.31 8.60
N THR A 34 7.03 -6.95 9.33
CA THR A 34 7.40 -7.59 10.61
C THR A 34 6.98 -6.74 11.81
N GLU A 35 7.05 -5.41 11.67
CA GLU A 35 6.69 -4.43 12.71
C GLU A 35 5.19 -4.43 13.03
N GLN A 36 4.87 -4.16 14.30
CA GLN A 36 3.49 -4.14 14.81
C GLN A 36 2.60 -3.14 14.05
N ARG A 37 3.09 -1.93 13.76
CA ARG A 37 2.34 -0.90 13.04
C ARG A 37 1.89 -1.35 11.65
N TYR A 38 2.71 -2.13 10.96
CA TYR A 38 2.39 -2.66 9.64
C TYR A 38 1.52 -3.91 9.67
N ARG A 39 1.39 -4.58 10.81
CA ARG A 39 0.39 -5.65 10.98
C ARG A 39 -1.03 -5.10 10.90
N VAL A 40 -1.27 -3.90 11.43
CA VAL A 40 -2.57 -3.21 11.31
C VAL A 40 -2.88 -2.93 9.84
N VAL A 41 -1.88 -2.48 9.07
CA VAL A 41 -2.01 -2.31 7.62
C VAL A 41 -2.34 -3.63 6.93
N ALA A 42 -1.58 -4.69 7.21
CA ALA A 42 -1.80 -6.02 6.64
C ALA A 42 -3.19 -6.60 6.97
N GLN A 43 -3.69 -6.38 8.20
CA GLN A 43 -5.05 -6.79 8.59
C GLN A 43 -6.11 -6.05 7.76
N ARG A 44 -5.95 -4.75 7.57
CA ARG A 44 -6.86 -3.95 6.73
C ARG A 44 -6.82 -4.40 5.27
N MET A 45 -5.65 -4.77 4.75
CA MET A 45 -5.45 -5.33 3.40
C MET A 45 -6.08 -6.71 3.19
N LEU A 46 -6.36 -7.48 4.26
CA LEU A 46 -7.10 -8.75 4.11
C LEU A 46 -8.59 -8.52 3.90
N SER A 47 -9.13 -7.46 4.49
CA SER A 47 -10.56 -7.15 4.43
C SER A 47 -10.95 -6.41 3.15
N SER A 48 -10.00 -6.01 2.30
CA SER A 48 -10.24 -5.39 0.99
C SER A 48 -8.94 -5.34 0.19
N PRO A 49 -8.96 -5.42 -1.16
CA PRO A 49 -7.86 -4.88 -1.94
C PRO A 49 -7.64 -3.42 -1.53
N GLN A 50 -6.47 -3.14 -0.96
CA GLN A 50 -6.10 -1.80 -0.53
C GLN A 50 -4.89 -1.34 -1.32
N LEU A 51 -4.87 -0.03 -1.58
CA LEU A 51 -3.68 0.68 -1.98
C LEU A 51 -2.88 1.01 -0.71
N CYS A 52 -1.56 1.03 -0.81
CA CYS A 52 -0.71 1.67 0.18
C CYS A 52 0.40 2.44 -0.52
N MET A 53 1.16 3.22 0.23
CA MET A 53 2.38 3.85 -0.25
C MET A 53 3.59 3.10 0.28
N ILE A 54 4.65 3.06 -0.52
CA ILE A 54 6.00 2.72 -0.06
C ILE A 54 6.91 3.94 -0.19
N ALA A 55 7.76 4.14 0.79
CA ALA A 55 8.76 5.22 0.84
C ALA A 55 10.06 4.69 1.45
N HIS A 56 11.22 5.21 1.04
CA HIS A 56 12.51 4.85 1.66
C HIS A 56 12.88 5.75 2.85
N GLU A 57 12.31 6.94 2.89
CA GLU A 57 12.56 7.92 3.94
C GLU A 57 11.40 7.96 4.93
N GLU A 58 11.64 8.57 6.09
CA GLU A 58 10.55 8.85 7.02
C GLU A 58 9.50 9.73 6.30
N PRO A 59 8.18 9.42 6.42
CA PRO A 59 7.18 10.12 5.65
C PRO A 59 7.06 11.59 6.07
N GLU A 60 7.36 12.49 5.15
CA GLU A 60 7.20 13.94 5.32
C GLU A 60 6.43 14.55 4.14
N ALA A 61 5.77 15.68 4.39
CA ALA A 61 5.08 16.41 3.32
C ALA A 61 6.13 17.01 2.36
N GLY A 62 5.91 16.83 1.06
CA GLY A 62 6.87 17.17 0.01
C GLY A 62 7.75 16.00 -0.44
N ASN A 63 7.79 14.89 0.30
CA ASN A 63 8.51 13.70 -0.13
C ASN A 63 7.73 12.93 -1.19
N THR A 64 8.46 12.18 -2.01
CA THR A 64 7.87 11.29 -3.01
C THR A 64 7.64 9.90 -2.43
N ALA A 65 6.56 9.26 -2.85
CA ALA A 65 6.24 7.88 -2.52
C ALA A 65 5.78 7.12 -3.75
N LEU A 66 5.81 5.80 -3.69
CA LEU A 66 5.21 4.94 -4.69
C LEU A 66 3.89 4.38 -4.17
N VAL A 67 2.80 4.63 -4.88
CA VAL A 67 1.53 3.96 -4.65
C VAL A 67 1.63 2.55 -5.20
N VAL A 68 1.25 1.58 -4.37
CA VAL A 68 1.26 0.17 -4.72
C VAL A 68 -0.13 -0.44 -4.54
N LEU A 69 -0.48 -1.32 -5.46
CA LEU A 69 -1.67 -2.16 -5.41
C LEU A 69 -1.34 -3.45 -4.67
N VAL A 70 -2.08 -3.77 -3.62
CA VAL A 70 -1.95 -5.05 -2.92
C VAL A 70 -2.62 -6.16 -3.72
N LEU A 71 -1.83 -7.13 -4.14
CA LEU A 71 -2.28 -8.29 -4.89
C LEU A 71 -2.62 -9.46 -3.96
N ARG A 72 -1.82 -9.65 -2.90
CA ARG A 72 -1.98 -10.76 -1.96
C ARG A 72 -1.43 -10.39 -0.59
N CYS A 73 -2.09 -10.80 0.48
CA CYS A 73 -1.61 -10.67 1.86
C CYS A 73 -1.78 -12.00 2.60
N LYS A 74 -0.75 -12.44 3.32
CA LYS A 74 -0.80 -13.66 4.14
C LYS A 74 -0.03 -13.48 5.44
N PHE A 75 -0.68 -13.73 6.57
CA PHE A 75 -0.01 -13.82 7.87
C PHE A 75 0.77 -15.13 8.01
N ARG A 76 1.94 -15.03 8.63
CA ARG A 76 2.76 -16.17 9.03
C ARG A 76 2.51 -16.51 10.51
N PRO A 77 2.83 -17.74 10.96
CA PRO A 77 2.64 -18.15 12.35
C PRO A 77 3.37 -17.26 13.38
N ASN A 78 4.47 -16.62 12.98
CA ASN A 78 5.21 -15.66 13.83
C ASN A 78 4.57 -14.26 13.91
N GLY A 79 3.37 -14.08 13.34
CA GLY A 79 2.64 -12.81 13.32
C GLY A 79 3.10 -11.79 12.29
N SER A 80 4.16 -12.04 11.52
CA SER A 80 4.53 -11.21 10.37
C SER A 80 3.58 -11.42 9.19
N ALA A 81 3.48 -10.44 8.29
CA ALA A 81 2.72 -10.57 7.06
C ALA A 81 3.63 -10.55 5.83
N LYS A 82 3.37 -11.45 4.88
CA LYS A 82 3.93 -11.40 3.52
C LYS A 82 2.88 -10.74 2.62
N VAL A 83 3.22 -9.62 2.01
CA VAL A 83 2.34 -8.89 1.10
C VAL A 83 2.97 -8.82 -0.28
N ILE A 84 2.25 -9.25 -1.31
CA ILE A 84 2.67 -9.08 -2.70
C ILE A 84 1.97 -7.85 -3.24
N VAL A 85 2.74 -6.91 -3.79
CA VAL A 85 2.23 -5.65 -4.31
C VAL A 85 2.76 -5.38 -5.72
N LYS A 86 2.07 -4.52 -6.47
CA LYS A 86 2.51 -3.98 -7.77
C LYS A 86 2.60 -2.46 -7.66
N VAL A 87 3.71 -1.88 -8.12
CA VAL A 87 3.85 -0.41 -8.21
C VAL A 87 2.97 0.11 -9.33
N VAL A 88 2.12 1.09 -9.03
CA VAL A 88 1.15 1.63 -10.00
C VAL A 88 1.36 3.11 -10.29
N GLU A 89 1.89 3.88 -9.34
CA GLU A 89 2.05 5.32 -9.51
C GLU A 89 3.12 5.88 -8.58
N GLU A 90 3.81 6.94 -9.01
CA GLU A 90 4.69 7.75 -8.18
C GLU A 90 3.97 9.05 -7.85
N VAL A 91 3.94 9.42 -6.57
CA VAL A 91 3.13 10.55 -6.08
C VAL A 91 3.90 11.41 -5.08
N LEU A 92 3.55 12.69 -5.03
CA LEU A 92 3.99 13.60 -3.98
C LEU A 92 3.10 13.44 -2.73
N MET A 93 3.71 13.32 -1.56
CA MET A 93 3.00 13.39 -0.28
C MET A 93 2.64 14.85 0.02
N LEU A 94 1.35 15.18 -0.03
CA LEU A 94 0.86 16.55 0.20
C LEU A 94 0.73 16.87 1.69
N GLN A 95 0.30 15.88 2.48
CA GLN A 95 0.14 15.99 3.93
C GLN A 95 0.49 14.64 4.54
N VAL A 96 1.11 14.65 5.72
CA VAL A 96 1.41 13.42 6.46
C VAL A 96 0.82 13.52 7.86
N ARG A 97 0.20 12.43 8.32
CA ARG A 97 -0.29 12.26 9.69
C ARG A 97 0.14 10.90 10.22
N TRP A 98 0.13 10.73 11.53
CA TRP A 98 0.43 9.43 12.15
C TRP A 98 -0.59 9.09 13.23
N GLU A 99 -0.81 7.79 13.43
CA GLU A 99 -1.74 7.26 14.44
C GLU A 99 -0.93 6.67 15.62
N GLN A 100 -1.01 7.31 16.79
CA GLN A 100 -0.25 6.91 17.99
C GLN A 100 -0.57 5.48 18.44
N TRP A 101 -1.86 5.16 18.49
CA TRP A 101 -2.38 3.86 18.95
C TRP A 101 -2.05 2.71 17.98
N ALA A 102 -1.69 3.02 16.74
CA ALA A 102 -1.26 2.06 15.73
C ALA A 102 0.28 1.96 15.65
N GLY A 103 1.00 2.35 16.71
CA GLY A 103 2.47 2.28 16.74
C GLY A 103 3.14 3.30 15.81
N ARG A 104 2.59 4.52 15.71
CA ARG A 104 3.04 5.56 14.76
C ARG A 104 2.97 5.09 13.31
N LEU A 105 1.84 4.50 12.93
CA LEU A 105 1.54 4.24 11.53
C LEU A 105 1.30 5.57 10.81
N HIS A 106 2.10 5.84 9.79
CA HIS A 106 1.96 7.02 8.95
C HIS A 106 0.88 6.84 7.89
N TYR A 107 0.18 7.92 7.60
CA TYR A 107 -0.70 8.08 6.45
C TYR A 107 -0.29 9.33 5.72
N ALA A 108 -0.23 9.25 4.40
CA ALA A 108 0.02 10.39 3.55
C ALA A 108 -1.16 10.63 2.61
N ARG A 109 -1.48 11.91 2.45
CA ARG A 109 -2.43 12.40 1.47
C ARG A 109 -1.70 12.63 0.16
N CYS A 110 -2.20 12.12 -0.94
CA CYS A 110 -1.69 12.39 -2.28
C CYS A 110 -2.81 12.63 -3.28
N ARG A 111 -2.42 13.07 -4.49
CA ARG A 111 -3.28 12.98 -5.68
C ARG A 111 -2.87 11.79 -6.51
N VAL A 112 -3.84 10.97 -6.87
CA VAL A 112 -3.67 9.86 -7.81
C VAL A 112 -4.34 10.19 -9.13
N CYS A 113 -3.58 9.98 -10.21
CA CYS A 113 -3.96 10.30 -11.58
C CYS A 113 -4.02 9.05 -12.45
N ASN A 114 -3.44 7.92 -12.02
CA ASN A 114 -3.45 6.67 -12.76
C ASN A 114 -4.84 6.01 -12.73
N ASP A 115 -5.34 5.60 -13.89
CA ASP A 115 -6.67 4.99 -14.04
C ASP A 115 -6.79 3.61 -13.34
N GLU A 116 -5.70 2.83 -13.23
CA GLU A 116 -5.65 1.58 -12.45
C GLU A 116 -5.88 1.86 -10.96
N THR A 117 -5.25 2.92 -10.44
CA THR A 117 -5.43 3.40 -9.07
C THR A 117 -6.86 3.87 -8.84
N ARG A 118 -7.38 4.74 -9.72
CA ARG A 118 -8.74 5.29 -9.64
C ARG A 118 -9.82 4.21 -9.75
N SER A 119 -9.65 3.23 -10.65
CA SER A 119 -10.55 2.09 -10.79
C SER A 119 -10.61 1.25 -9.51
N THR A 120 -9.46 1.03 -8.88
CA THR A 120 -9.37 0.32 -7.60
C THR A 120 -10.11 1.07 -6.50
N ILE A 121 -9.91 2.40 -6.40
CA ILE A 121 -10.60 3.25 -5.42
C ILE A 121 -12.12 3.25 -5.65
N SER A 122 -12.55 3.38 -6.90
CA SER A 122 -13.97 3.39 -7.27
C SER A 122 -14.69 2.08 -6.90
N LYS A 123 -14.06 0.92 -7.18
CA LYS A 123 -14.58 -0.40 -6.79
C LYS A 123 -14.72 -0.53 -5.28
N PHE A 124 -13.73 -0.05 -4.53
CA PHE A 124 -13.77 -0.07 -3.07
C PHE A 124 -14.89 0.79 -2.49
N ARG A 125 -15.02 2.03 -2.98
CA ARG A 125 -16.13 2.91 -2.59
C ARG A 125 -17.47 2.27 -2.90
N SER A 126 -17.62 1.63 -4.05
CA SER A 126 -18.89 0.97 -4.39
C SER A 126 -19.20 -0.22 -3.47
N ALA A 127 -18.19 -0.97 -3.03
CA ALA A 127 -18.34 -2.09 -2.10
C ALA A 127 -18.72 -1.65 -0.67
N LEU A 128 -18.18 -0.52 -0.19
CA LEU A 128 -18.51 0.04 1.14
C LEU A 128 -19.98 0.47 1.26
N TRP A 129 -20.65 0.77 0.16
CA TRP A 129 -22.04 1.25 0.15
C TRP A 129 -23.06 0.14 -0.13
N THR A 130 -22.61 -1.01 -0.62
CA THR A 130 -23.49 -2.11 -1.06
C THR A 130 -23.60 -3.26 -0.07
N SER A 131 -22.73 -3.37 0.93
CA SER A 131 -22.80 -4.51 1.86
C SER A 131 -22.15 -4.26 3.22
N GLY A 132 -22.93 -4.49 4.29
CA GLY A 132 -22.42 -5.01 5.57
C GLY A 132 -21.91 -6.45 5.43
N GLY A 133 -21.14 -6.72 4.38
CA GLY A 133 -20.70 -8.04 3.94
C GLY A 133 -19.25 -7.98 3.51
N THR A 134 -18.48 -8.96 3.97
CA THR A 134 -17.06 -9.14 3.68
C THR A 134 -16.84 -9.20 2.16
N PRO A 135 -15.97 -8.36 1.57
CA PRO A 135 -15.71 -8.44 0.13
C PRO A 135 -15.02 -9.75 -0.21
N PRO A 136 -15.23 -10.28 -1.43
CA PRO A 136 -14.72 -11.59 -1.83
C PRO A 136 -13.19 -11.60 -1.81
N GLY A 137 -12.63 -12.59 -1.13
CA GLY A 137 -11.20 -12.86 -1.09
C GLY A 137 -10.64 -13.06 -2.50
N ILE A 138 -9.53 -12.39 -2.79
CA ILE A 138 -8.86 -12.45 -4.09
C ILE A 138 -8.28 -13.86 -4.32
N ILE A 139 -8.54 -14.36 -5.52
CA ILE A 139 -8.22 -15.69 -6.04
C ILE A 139 -6.71 -15.97 -5.98
N ASP A 140 -6.35 -17.08 -5.33
CA ASP A 140 -5.01 -17.65 -5.28
C ASP A 140 -4.67 -18.35 -6.60
N HIS A 141 -4.17 -17.66 -7.63
CA HIS A 141 -3.60 -18.32 -8.83
C HIS A 141 -2.43 -17.51 -9.41
N LEU A 142 -1.28 -17.50 -8.73
CA LEU A 142 0.01 -17.19 -9.38
C LEU A 142 1.11 -17.99 -8.68
N ALA A 143 1.51 -19.10 -9.30
CA ALA A 143 2.72 -19.85 -9.00
C ALA A 143 3.78 -19.44 -10.03
N GLY A 144 4.98 -19.05 -9.57
CA GLY A 144 6.19 -19.19 -10.39
C GLY A 144 7.01 -17.95 -10.76
N GLU A 145 6.70 -16.72 -10.33
CA GLU A 145 7.61 -15.58 -10.53
C GLU A 145 8.49 -15.35 -9.30
N GLU A 146 9.82 -15.30 -9.51
CA GLU A 146 10.77 -14.80 -8.51
C GLU A 146 10.58 -13.28 -8.38
N VAL A 147 9.85 -12.89 -7.33
CA VAL A 147 9.56 -11.49 -7.03
C VAL A 147 10.55 -10.99 -5.98
N PRO A 148 11.21 -9.83 -6.16
CA PRO A 148 12.12 -9.27 -5.16
C PRO A 148 11.43 -9.11 -3.80
N VAL A 149 12.16 -9.42 -2.73
CA VAL A 149 11.63 -9.40 -1.34
C VAL A 149 12.28 -8.26 -0.57
N CYS A 150 11.48 -7.27 -0.17
CA CYS A 150 11.87 -6.15 0.67
C CYS A 150 11.43 -6.41 2.12
N ARG A 151 12.30 -6.15 3.09
CA ARG A 151 11.98 -6.33 4.52
C ARG A 151 11.70 -4.99 5.16
N CYS A 152 10.44 -4.69 5.43
CA CYS A 152 10.07 -3.43 6.07
C CYS A 152 10.36 -3.53 7.57
N THR A 153 11.57 -3.11 7.95
CA THR A 153 12.04 -2.91 9.32
C THR A 153 12.69 -1.54 9.40
N VAL A 154 12.05 -0.60 10.06
CA VAL A 154 12.71 0.64 10.49
C VAL A 154 13.18 0.41 11.92
N SER A 155 14.49 0.56 12.11
CA SER A 155 15.17 0.55 13.41
C SER A 155 14.88 1.80 14.22
#